data_AF-A0A916M7T7-F1
#
_entry.id   AF-A0A916M7T7-F1
#
_cell.length_a   1.000
_cell.length_b   1.000
_cell.length_c   1.000
_cell.angle_alpha   90.00
_cell.angle_beta   90.00
_cell.angle_gamma   90.00
#
_symmetry.space_group_name_H-M   'P 1'
#
loop_
_entity.id
_entity.type
_entity.pdbx_description
1 polymer ?
#
loop_
_entity_poly.entity_id
_entity_poly.type
_entity_poly.pdbx_seq_one_letter_code
_entity_poly.pdbx_strand_id
1 'polypeptide(L)'
;MRCPFLREAHVQSCQASPIRKQIVRTGSATDERCATAAWHECSVVRELSEEHPSASSCPFRMESLAQYCSAAPVMKLIPWSDQAFSRCGSEAHRYCDLYLALAKTSAPAAAPEEAPPRSDDADGIPVPQWLWFAPGHTWLSVASDGVCHIGVDAFLARTLGGIDRVQFVTTKGLERPAAVLTVRDVDVTVSFPNPVFITAVNGALRADPARLARDPYGLGWLFEGIVRDRSAVPNGTPRITDGLLRGEAATAWMRRETLRLRALAEDAAERISGVRLAADGGLPEPALVRTLPHAEALRLSHLLLSPPPDEERYS
;
A
#
# COMPACT_ATOMS: atom_id res chain seq x y z
N MET A 1 -12.69 4.39 -5.41
CA MET A 1 -12.31 4.78 -6.79
C MET A 1 -11.49 3.69 -7.49
N ARG A 2 -11.56 3.54 -8.82
CA ARG A 2 -10.74 2.59 -9.62
C ARG A 2 -9.40 3.21 -10.03
N CYS A 3 -8.42 2.37 -10.37
CA CYS A 3 -7.13 2.84 -10.90
C CYS A 3 -7.31 3.61 -12.21
N PRO A 4 -6.74 4.82 -12.37
CA PRO A 4 -6.87 5.61 -13.60
C PRO A 4 -6.12 5.00 -14.80
N PHE A 5 -5.26 4.00 -14.58
CA PHE A 5 -4.60 3.25 -15.65
C PHE A 5 -5.33 1.96 -16.03
N LEU A 6 -6.40 1.58 -15.32
CA LEU A 6 -7.21 0.43 -15.69
C LEU A 6 -7.99 0.77 -16.97
N ARG A 7 -7.86 -0.10 -17.97
CA ARG A 7 -8.55 0.00 -19.25
C ARG A 7 -9.33 -1.28 -19.51
N GLU A 8 -10.37 -1.15 -20.31
CA GLU A 8 -11.22 -2.24 -20.74
C GLU A 8 -10.92 -2.55 -22.19
N ALA A 9 -10.97 -3.84 -22.54
CA ALA A 9 -10.78 -4.33 -23.89
C ALA A 9 -11.81 -5.41 -24.18
N HIS A 10 -12.46 -5.32 -25.32
CA HIS A 10 -13.22 -6.44 -25.87
C HIS A 10 -12.23 -7.47 -26.40
N VAL A 11 -12.34 -8.69 -25.88
CA VAL A 11 -11.50 -9.80 -26.30
C VAL A 11 -12.36 -10.89 -26.90
N GLN A 12 -11.75 -11.65 -27.80
CA GLN A 12 -12.33 -12.86 -28.33
C GLN A 12 -11.40 -14.05 -28.10
N SER A 13 -12.00 -15.22 -28.00
CA SER A 13 -11.30 -16.49 -27.88
C SER A 13 -12.05 -17.59 -28.61
N CYS A 14 -11.33 -18.67 -28.92
CA CYS A 14 -11.93 -19.87 -29.50
C CYS A 14 -12.15 -20.91 -28.39
N GLN A 15 -13.40 -21.32 -28.18
CA GLN A 15 -13.75 -22.34 -27.18
C GLN A 15 -13.23 -23.73 -27.54
N ALA A 16 -13.09 -24.02 -28.84
CA ALA A 16 -12.53 -25.27 -29.35
C ALA A 16 -10.99 -25.32 -29.27
N SER A 17 -10.33 -24.19 -29.01
CA SER A 17 -8.86 -24.18 -28.87
C SER A 17 -8.45 -24.74 -27.51
N PRO A 18 -7.47 -25.66 -27.45
CA PRO A 18 -6.95 -26.17 -26.17
C PRO A 18 -6.24 -25.07 -25.37
N ILE A 19 -5.79 -24.00 -26.03
CA ILE A 19 -5.23 -22.81 -25.40
C ILE A 19 -6.24 -21.67 -25.54
N ARG A 20 -6.84 -21.25 -24.42
CA ARG A 20 -7.76 -20.11 -24.37
C ARG A 20 -7.01 -18.79 -24.44
N LYS A 21 -6.43 -18.50 -25.61
CA LYS A 21 -5.76 -17.23 -25.87
C LYS A 21 -6.82 -16.14 -26.07
N GLN A 22 -6.81 -15.14 -25.19
CA GLN A 22 -7.61 -13.94 -25.37
C GLN A 22 -6.93 -13.01 -26.39
N ILE A 23 -7.68 -12.58 -27.39
CA ILE A 23 -7.20 -11.71 -28.47
C ILE A 23 -7.98 -10.40 -28.37
N VAL A 24 -7.27 -9.28 -28.20
CA VAL A 24 -7.87 -7.94 -28.18
C VAL A 24 -8.39 -7.61 -29.57
N ARG A 25 -9.64 -7.18 -29.65
CA ARG A 25 -10.22 -6.69 -30.91
C ARG A 25 -9.70 -5.28 -31.18
N THR A 26 -8.97 -5.13 -32.29
CA THR A 26 -8.33 -3.86 -32.68
C THR A 26 -8.89 -3.26 -33.97
N GLY A 27 -10.02 -3.77 -34.49
CA GLY A 27 -10.64 -3.31 -35.74
C GLY A 27 -12.11 -3.71 -35.93
N SER A 28 -12.67 -3.48 -37.12
CA SER A 28 -14.05 -3.88 -37.47
C SER A 28 -14.18 -5.40 -37.58
N ALA A 29 -15.36 -5.93 -37.26
CA ALA A 29 -15.64 -7.37 -37.32
C ALA A 29 -15.45 -8.00 -38.72
N THR A 30 -15.27 -7.20 -39.76
CA THR A 30 -15.18 -7.62 -41.17
C THR A 30 -13.87 -8.29 -41.54
N ASP A 31 -12.80 -8.06 -40.78
CA ASP A 31 -11.45 -8.54 -41.15
C ASP A 31 -11.08 -9.85 -40.45
N GLU A 32 -11.94 -10.33 -39.55
CA GLU A 32 -11.69 -11.50 -38.71
C GLU A 32 -12.46 -12.71 -39.26
N ARG A 33 -11.76 -13.80 -39.57
CA ARG A 33 -12.37 -15.04 -40.12
C ARG A 33 -13.53 -15.56 -39.29
N CYS A 34 -13.40 -15.55 -37.96
CA CYS A 34 -14.44 -16.05 -37.05
C CYS A 34 -15.68 -15.15 -36.99
N ALA A 35 -15.60 -13.92 -37.49
CA ALA A 35 -16.67 -12.92 -37.46
C ALA A 35 -17.40 -12.77 -38.81
N THR A 36 -16.94 -13.47 -39.85
CA THR A 36 -17.52 -13.47 -41.21
C THR A 36 -17.83 -14.91 -41.66
N ALA A 37 -18.61 -15.10 -42.73
CA ALA A 37 -18.95 -16.43 -43.24
C ALA A 37 -17.72 -17.31 -43.59
N ALA A 38 -16.52 -16.73 -43.69
CA ALA A 38 -15.26 -17.47 -43.87
C ALA A 38 -14.93 -18.42 -42.68
N TRP A 39 -15.66 -18.36 -41.56
CA TRP A 39 -15.48 -19.31 -40.45
C TRP A 39 -15.72 -20.77 -40.84
N HIS A 40 -16.54 -21.05 -41.87
CA HIS A 40 -16.76 -22.41 -42.41
C HIS A 40 -15.49 -23.05 -42.98
N GLU A 41 -14.50 -22.23 -43.39
CA GLU A 41 -13.21 -22.71 -43.91
C GLU A 41 -12.20 -23.05 -42.80
N CYS A 42 -12.53 -22.78 -41.53
CA CYS A 42 -11.68 -23.10 -40.40
C CYS A 42 -11.61 -24.62 -40.17
N SER A 43 -10.39 -25.20 -40.14
CA SER A 43 -10.19 -26.64 -39.93
C SER A 43 -10.80 -27.14 -38.62
N VAL A 44 -10.62 -26.39 -37.53
CA VAL A 44 -11.16 -26.72 -36.21
C VAL A 44 -12.69 -26.82 -36.23
N VAL A 45 -13.36 -25.91 -36.94
CA VAL A 45 -14.82 -25.95 -37.10
C VAL A 45 -15.21 -27.20 -37.89
N ARG A 46 -14.57 -27.44 -39.03
CA ARG A 46 -14.88 -28.57 -39.92
C ARG A 46 -14.71 -29.92 -39.24
N GLU A 47 -13.73 -30.05 -38.35
CA GLU A 47 -13.46 -31.26 -37.57
C GLU A 47 -14.49 -31.49 -36.45
N LEU A 48 -15.10 -30.42 -35.92
CA LEU A 48 -16.01 -30.46 -34.76
C LEU A 48 -17.49 -30.23 -35.14
N SER A 49 -17.82 -30.22 -36.43
CA SER A 49 -19.12 -29.77 -36.95
C SER A 49 -20.21 -30.85 -36.94
N GLU A 50 -20.49 -31.47 -35.78
CA GLU A 50 -21.65 -32.36 -35.61
C GLU A 50 -22.81 -31.74 -34.79
N GLU A 51 -22.57 -30.68 -34.00
CA GLU A 51 -23.57 -30.18 -33.04
C GLU A 51 -24.30 -28.88 -33.45
N HIS A 52 -23.80 -28.09 -34.41
CA HIS A 52 -24.33 -26.74 -34.71
C HIS A 52 -24.45 -26.41 -36.22
N PRO A 53 -25.36 -27.07 -36.98
CA PRO A 53 -25.43 -26.94 -38.44
C PRO A 53 -26.00 -25.60 -38.97
N SER A 54 -26.59 -24.74 -38.13
CA SER A 54 -27.33 -23.54 -38.57
C SER A 54 -26.85 -22.22 -37.93
N ALA A 55 -25.64 -22.17 -37.37
CA ALA A 55 -25.12 -20.95 -36.76
C ALA A 55 -24.86 -19.86 -37.83
N SER A 56 -25.30 -18.63 -37.60
CA SER A 56 -25.03 -17.47 -38.47
C SER A 56 -23.63 -16.86 -38.30
N SER A 57 -22.86 -17.39 -37.35
CA SER A 57 -21.48 -17.02 -37.04
C SER A 57 -20.74 -18.22 -36.45
N CYS A 58 -19.41 -18.13 -36.30
CA CYS A 58 -18.60 -19.21 -35.75
C CYS A 58 -19.13 -19.66 -34.37
N PRO A 59 -19.57 -20.93 -34.20
CA PRO A 59 -20.18 -21.39 -32.95
C PRO A 59 -19.20 -21.46 -31.77
N PHE A 60 -17.90 -21.59 -32.06
CA PHE A 60 -16.86 -21.65 -31.04
C PHE A 60 -16.27 -20.27 -30.69
N ARG A 61 -16.75 -19.20 -31.31
CA ARG A 61 -16.29 -17.84 -31.00
C ARG A 61 -16.94 -17.40 -29.69
N MET A 62 -16.13 -17.06 -28.71
CA MET A 62 -16.57 -16.44 -27.47
C MET A 62 -16.03 -15.02 -27.39
N GLU A 63 -16.92 -14.06 -27.24
CA GLU A 63 -16.58 -12.68 -26.90
C GLU A 63 -16.72 -12.47 -25.39
N SER A 64 -15.76 -11.76 -24.80
CA SER A 64 -15.82 -11.36 -23.39
C SER A 64 -15.13 -10.02 -23.17
N LEU A 65 -15.43 -9.40 -22.04
CA LEU A 65 -14.72 -8.20 -21.60
C LEU A 65 -13.51 -8.61 -20.78
N ALA A 66 -12.38 -7.98 -21.05
CA ALA A 66 -11.18 -8.09 -20.25
C ALA A 66 -10.72 -6.71 -19.81
N GLN A 67 -9.91 -6.69 -18.76
CA GLN A 67 -9.27 -5.48 -18.26
C GLN A 67 -7.76 -5.62 -18.37
N TYR A 68 -7.06 -4.50 -18.52
CA TYR A 68 -5.61 -4.48 -18.50
C TYR A 68 -5.11 -3.17 -17.90
N CYS A 69 -3.85 -3.21 -17.46
CA CYS A 69 -3.16 -2.03 -16.96
C CYS A 69 -2.44 -1.33 -18.13
N SER A 70 -2.91 -0.15 -18.53
CA SER A 70 -2.26 0.65 -19.58
C SER A 70 -0.89 1.20 -19.17
N ALA A 71 -0.61 1.22 -17.87
CA ALA A 71 0.68 1.57 -17.30
C ALA A 71 1.72 0.43 -17.34
N ALA A 72 1.27 -0.82 -17.54
CA ALA A 72 2.17 -1.95 -17.56
C ALA A 72 2.90 -2.02 -18.92
N PRO A 73 4.21 -2.31 -18.94
CA PRO A 73 4.97 -2.43 -20.20
C PRO A 73 4.52 -3.61 -21.05
N VAL A 74 3.86 -4.59 -20.45
CA VAL A 74 3.26 -5.74 -21.12
C VAL A 74 1.78 -5.79 -20.77
N MET A 75 0.93 -5.76 -21.80
CA MET A 75 -0.51 -5.89 -21.64
C MET A 75 -0.87 -7.31 -21.18
N LYS A 76 -1.18 -7.44 -19.89
CA LYS A 76 -1.78 -8.66 -19.32
C LYS A 76 -3.29 -8.46 -19.21
N LEU A 77 -4.03 -9.29 -19.92
CA LEU A 77 -5.49 -9.30 -19.89
C LEU A 77 -5.97 -10.07 -18.66
N ILE A 78 -6.86 -9.46 -17.91
CA ILE A 78 -7.53 -10.01 -16.73
C ILE A 78 -9.01 -10.16 -17.12
N PRO A 79 -9.61 -11.36 -17.05
CA PRO A 79 -11.03 -11.53 -17.30
C PRO A 79 -11.87 -10.60 -16.42
N TRP A 80 -12.97 -10.04 -16.95
CA TRP A 80 -13.83 -9.13 -16.19
C TRP A 80 -14.39 -9.76 -14.90
N SER A 81 -14.68 -11.07 -14.92
CA SER A 81 -15.12 -11.83 -13.74
C SER A 81 -14.14 -11.75 -12.57
N ASP A 82 -12.86 -11.54 -12.86
CA ASP A 82 -11.78 -11.56 -11.88
C ASP A 82 -11.43 -10.15 -11.38
N GLN A 83 -12.18 -9.12 -11.80
CA GLN A 83 -11.98 -7.73 -11.40
C GLN A 83 -11.95 -7.56 -9.89
N ALA A 84 -12.79 -8.31 -9.17
CA ALA A 84 -12.89 -8.27 -7.71
C ALA A 84 -11.58 -8.63 -7.00
N PHE A 85 -10.67 -9.35 -7.67
CA PHE A 85 -9.38 -9.76 -7.13
C PHE A 85 -8.22 -8.85 -7.59
N SER A 86 -8.49 -7.90 -8.49
CA SER A 86 -7.47 -6.98 -9.00
C SER A 86 -7.36 -5.73 -8.12
N ARG A 87 -6.14 -5.38 -7.67
CA ARG A 87 -5.87 -4.13 -6.94
C ARG A 87 -6.35 -2.90 -7.72
N CYS A 88 -6.31 -2.96 -9.04
CA CYS A 88 -6.75 -1.88 -9.92
C CYS A 88 -8.25 -1.61 -9.87
N GLY A 89 -9.07 -2.59 -9.49
CA GLY A 89 -10.52 -2.47 -9.35
C GLY A 89 -10.96 -1.68 -8.11
N SER A 90 -10.07 -1.40 -7.17
CA SER A 90 -10.37 -0.72 -5.91
C SER A 90 -9.34 0.36 -5.56
N GLU A 91 -9.47 0.98 -4.38
CA GLU A 91 -8.52 2.00 -3.91
C GLU A 91 -7.16 1.42 -3.55
N ALA A 92 -7.02 0.09 -3.48
CA ALA A 92 -5.75 -0.60 -3.28
C ALA A 92 -4.73 -0.26 -4.39
N HIS A 93 -5.16 0.22 -5.56
CA HIS A 93 -4.26 0.69 -6.62
C HIS A 93 -3.32 1.82 -6.18
N ARG A 94 -3.68 2.59 -5.14
CA ARG A 94 -2.80 3.63 -4.58
C ARG A 94 -1.50 3.07 -4.01
N TYR A 95 -1.41 1.76 -3.79
CA TYR A 95 -0.24 1.03 -3.32
C TYR A 95 0.41 0.15 -4.40
N CYS A 96 0.02 0.31 -5.66
CA CYS A 96 0.62 -0.39 -6.81
C CYS A 96 1.89 0.33 -7.28
N ASP A 97 3.00 -0.43 -7.45
CA ASP A 97 4.28 0.10 -7.96
C ASP A 97 4.13 0.88 -9.27
N LEU A 98 3.38 0.35 -10.25
CA LEU A 98 3.19 1.01 -11.55
C LEU A 98 2.38 2.30 -11.44
N TYR A 99 1.33 2.31 -10.61
CA TYR A 99 0.52 3.50 -10.39
C TYR A 99 1.35 4.61 -9.74
N LEU A 100 2.08 4.28 -8.67
CA LEU A 100 2.90 5.27 -7.95
C LEU A 100 4.10 5.75 -8.77
N ALA A 101 4.74 4.87 -9.57
CA ALA A 101 5.82 5.27 -10.47
C ALA A 101 5.34 6.30 -11.51
N LEU A 102 4.16 6.07 -12.10
CA LEU A 102 3.59 6.96 -13.11
C LEU A 102 2.91 8.20 -12.54
N ALA A 103 2.29 8.13 -11.36
CA ALA A 103 1.75 9.29 -10.68
C ALA A 103 2.86 10.30 -10.31
N LYS A 104 4.09 9.82 -10.07
CA LYS A 104 5.27 10.66 -9.82
C LYS A 104 5.91 11.22 -11.10
N THR A 105 5.76 10.56 -12.25
CA THR A 105 6.33 11.01 -13.55
C THR A 105 5.34 11.77 -14.44
N SER A 106 4.05 11.53 -14.24
CA SER A 106 2.94 12.13 -15.00
C SER A 106 2.14 12.97 -14.03
N ALA A 107 2.67 14.13 -13.65
CA ALA A 107 1.81 15.26 -13.30
C ALA A 107 1.68 16.16 -14.54
N PRO A 108 0.90 15.81 -15.58
CA PRO A 108 0.22 16.87 -16.30
C PRO A 108 -0.71 17.56 -15.30
N ALA A 109 -0.72 18.89 -15.28
CA ALA A 109 -1.59 19.68 -14.43
C ALA A 109 -3.00 19.07 -14.42
N ALA A 110 -3.40 18.51 -13.29
CA ALA A 110 -4.72 17.94 -13.12
C ALA A 110 -5.75 19.03 -13.42
N ALA A 111 -6.83 18.66 -14.11
CA ALA A 111 -8.04 19.46 -14.17
C ALA A 111 -8.50 19.78 -12.72
N PRO A 112 -9.17 20.92 -12.47
CA PRO A 112 -9.22 21.55 -11.14
C PRO A 112 -10.05 20.86 -10.04
N GLU A 113 -10.46 19.58 -10.16
CA GLU A 113 -11.52 19.05 -9.29
C GLU A 113 -11.14 18.12 -8.14
N GLU A 114 -9.89 17.69 -7.97
CA GLU A 114 -9.47 17.10 -6.69
C GLU A 114 -8.06 17.55 -6.34
N ALA A 115 -7.96 18.55 -5.47
CA ALA A 115 -6.70 18.85 -4.79
C ALA A 115 -6.18 17.54 -4.14
N PRO A 116 -4.86 17.27 -4.19
CA PRO A 116 -4.31 16.14 -3.45
C PRO A 116 -4.81 16.21 -2.01
N PRO A 117 -5.20 15.07 -1.42
CA PRO A 117 -5.84 15.07 -0.11
C PRO A 117 -4.94 15.83 0.88
N ARG A 118 -5.56 16.71 1.68
CA ARG A 118 -4.82 17.62 2.57
C ARG A 118 -3.86 16.80 3.44
N SER A 119 -2.57 17.08 3.31
CA SER A 119 -1.56 16.68 4.29
C SER A 119 -1.25 17.92 5.10
N ASP A 120 -1.59 17.92 6.38
CA ASP A 120 -1.04 18.92 7.28
C ASP A 120 0.42 18.53 7.57
N ASP A 121 1.22 19.48 8.03
CA ASP A 121 2.54 19.23 8.53
C ASP A 121 2.63 19.45 10.06
N ALA A 122 3.39 18.56 10.70
CA ALA A 122 3.84 18.70 12.07
C ALA A 122 5.34 19.00 12.01
N ASP A 123 5.69 20.28 11.98
CA ASP A 123 7.07 20.78 11.85
C ASP A 123 7.82 20.17 10.65
N GLY A 124 7.15 20.04 9.49
CA GLY A 124 7.73 19.43 8.29
C GLY A 124 7.63 17.90 8.22
N ILE A 125 7.00 17.24 9.20
CA ILE A 125 6.56 15.84 9.07
C ILE A 125 5.18 15.80 8.42
N PRO A 126 5.01 15.12 7.27
CA PRO A 126 3.70 15.00 6.63
C PRO A 126 2.74 14.12 7.45
N VAL A 127 1.54 14.63 7.69
CA VAL A 127 0.43 13.93 8.36
C VAL A 127 -0.78 13.85 7.42
N PRO A 128 -0.86 12.83 6.55
CA PRO A 128 -2.03 12.56 5.72
C PRO A 128 -3.35 12.46 6.50
N GLN A 129 -4.31 13.34 6.20
CA GLN A 129 -5.59 13.40 6.92
C GLN A 129 -6.52 12.19 6.70
N TRP A 130 -6.22 11.38 5.67
CA TRP A 130 -6.99 10.18 5.36
C TRP A 130 -6.49 8.91 6.05
N LEU A 131 -5.33 8.96 6.72
CA LEU A 131 -4.75 7.83 7.42
C LEU A 131 -5.14 7.84 8.90
N TRP A 132 -5.16 6.65 9.49
CA TRP A 132 -5.17 6.46 10.93
C TRP A 132 -3.74 6.25 11.42
N PHE A 133 -3.39 6.78 12.60
CA PHE A 133 -2.07 6.69 13.20
C PHE A 133 -2.18 6.02 14.57
N ALA A 134 -1.31 5.06 14.84
CA ALA A 134 -1.16 4.45 16.14
C ALA A 134 -0.03 5.15 16.92
N PRO A 135 -0.13 5.28 18.25
CA PRO A 135 0.94 5.84 19.08
C PRO A 135 2.31 5.15 18.91
N GLY A 136 2.34 3.89 18.49
CA GLY A 136 3.57 3.15 18.15
C GLY A 136 4.15 3.46 16.75
N HIS A 137 3.87 4.64 16.20
CA HIS A 137 4.38 5.12 14.90
C HIS A 137 4.07 4.24 13.68
N THR A 138 2.96 3.52 13.74
CA THR A 138 2.40 2.80 12.58
C THR A 138 1.15 3.50 12.08
N TRP A 139 0.93 3.50 10.77
CA TRP A 139 -0.30 4.01 10.17
C TRP A 139 -1.16 2.89 9.59
N LEU A 140 -2.45 3.16 9.46
CA LEU A 140 -3.44 2.30 8.82
C LEU A 140 -4.20 3.10 7.75
N SER A 141 -4.27 2.52 6.56
CA SER A 141 -5.18 2.93 5.49
C SER A 141 -6.21 1.84 5.27
N VAL A 142 -7.49 2.20 5.20
CA VAL A 142 -8.57 1.25 4.93
C VAL A 142 -9.31 1.70 3.67
N ALA A 143 -9.27 0.87 2.63
CA ALA A 143 -9.98 1.10 1.39
C ALA A 143 -11.48 0.76 1.52
N SER A 144 -12.27 1.26 0.57
CA SER A 144 -13.72 1.05 0.51
C SER A 144 -14.15 -0.40 0.23
N ASP A 145 -13.24 -1.29 -0.09
CA ASP A 145 -13.47 -2.73 -0.28
C ASP A 145 -13.05 -3.56 0.96
N GLY A 146 -12.54 -2.91 2.00
CA GLY A 146 -12.05 -3.57 3.21
C GLY A 146 -10.58 -3.99 3.15
N VAL A 147 -9.89 -3.82 2.01
CA VAL A 147 -8.43 -4.01 1.97
C VAL A 147 -7.77 -2.91 2.79
N CYS A 148 -6.84 -3.27 3.65
CA CYS A 148 -6.06 -2.30 4.41
C CYS A 148 -4.56 -2.45 4.18
N HIS A 149 -3.86 -1.33 4.36
CA HIS A 149 -2.40 -1.27 4.35
C HIS A 149 -1.91 -0.67 5.65
N ILE A 150 -0.80 -1.20 6.16
CA ILE A 150 -0.16 -0.75 7.39
C ILE A 150 1.32 -0.53 7.11
N GLY A 151 1.88 0.56 7.62
CA GLY A 151 3.29 0.89 7.50
C GLY A 151 3.78 1.70 8.70
N VAL A 152 5.02 2.18 8.64
CA VAL A 152 5.54 3.17 9.60
C VAL A 152 5.35 4.57 9.07
N ASP A 153 5.13 5.52 9.97
CA ASP A 153 4.94 6.92 9.59
C ASP A 153 6.25 7.61 9.17
N ALA A 154 6.11 8.80 8.57
CA ALA A 154 7.24 9.58 8.10
C ALA A 154 8.15 10.05 9.25
N PHE A 155 7.60 10.23 10.45
CA PHE A 155 8.37 10.63 11.63
C PHE A 155 9.36 9.53 12.03
N LEU A 156 8.91 8.30 12.20
CA LEU A 156 9.78 7.19 12.55
C LEU A 156 10.77 6.91 11.44
N ALA A 157 10.33 6.88 10.17
CA ALA A 157 11.22 6.65 9.04
C ALA A 157 12.34 7.70 8.94
N ARG A 158 12.03 8.99 9.17
CA ARG A 158 13.01 10.10 9.20
C ARG A 158 13.97 9.96 10.38
N THR A 159 13.45 9.60 11.55
CA THR A 159 14.24 9.47 12.79
C THR A 159 15.23 8.30 12.72
N LEU A 160 14.80 7.18 12.13
CA LEU A 160 15.64 6.01 11.88
C LEU A 160 16.73 6.28 10.84
N GLY A 161 16.45 7.06 9.78
CA GLY A 161 17.52 7.56 8.91
C GLY A 161 18.05 6.65 7.82
N GLY A 162 17.25 5.70 7.38
CA GLY A 162 17.66 4.67 6.45
C GLY A 162 17.74 3.33 7.15
N ILE A 163 16.87 2.44 6.70
CA ILE A 163 16.69 1.10 7.23
C ILE A 163 17.55 0.17 6.39
N ASP A 164 18.38 -0.63 7.04
CA ASP A 164 19.31 -1.55 6.38
C ASP A 164 18.63 -2.88 6.08
N ARG A 165 17.68 -3.29 6.94
CA ARG A 165 16.97 -4.57 6.81
C ARG A 165 15.57 -4.49 7.40
N VAL A 166 14.63 -5.19 6.77
CA VAL A 166 13.27 -5.41 7.27
C VAL A 166 13.04 -6.91 7.45
N GLN A 167 12.70 -7.31 8.66
CA GLN A 167 12.31 -8.67 9.00
C GLN A 167 10.86 -8.70 9.47
N PHE A 168 10.00 -9.40 8.75
CA PHE A 168 8.60 -9.57 9.12
C PHE A 168 8.49 -10.66 10.19
N VAL A 169 7.87 -10.32 11.33
CA VAL A 169 7.62 -11.27 12.44
C VAL A 169 6.33 -12.02 12.18
N THR A 170 5.26 -11.29 11.82
CA THR A 170 4.00 -11.87 11.37
C THR A 170 3.89 -11.76 9.85
N THR A 171 3.24 -12.73 9.21
CA THR A 171 3.21 -12.79 7.73
C THR A 171 1.86 -13.10 7.13
N LYS A 172 1.00 -13.85 7.83
CA LYS A 172 -0.37 -14.22 7.41
C LYS A 172 -1.24 -14.50 8.63
N GLY A 173 -2.56 -14.49 8.43
CA GLY A 173 -3.54 -14.89 9.45
C GLY A 173 -4.02 -13.71 10.31
N LEU A 174 -4.91 -13.99 11.26
CA LEU A 174 -5.43 -12.99 12.19
C LEU A 174 -4.40 -12.77 13.31
N GLU A 175 -3.57 -11.75 13.17
CA GLU A 175 -2.43 -11.47 14.04
C GLU A 175 -2.28 -9.97 14.27
N ARG A 176 -1.51 -9.56 15.28
CA ARG A 176 -1.00 -8.18 15.37
C ARG A 176 0.18 -8.03 14.39
N PRO A 177 0.09 -7.16 13.36
CA PRO A 177 1.17 -6.96 12.41
C PRO A 177 2.45 -6.46 13.10
N ALA A 178 3.57 -7.15 12.91
CA ALA A 178 4.82 -6.83 13.58
C ALA A 178 6.04 -7.10 12.69
N ALA A 179 7.01 -6.19 12.70
CA ALA A 179 8.26 -6.29 11.96
C ALA A 179 9.43 -5.72 12.78
N VAL A 180 10.64 -6.18 12.48
CA VAL A 180 11.89 -5.63 12.98
C VAL A 180 12.55 -4.83 11.87
N LEU A 181 12.87 -3.57 12.15
CA LEU A 181 13.61 -2.66 11.29
C LEU A 181 15.03 -2.56 11.85
N THR A 182 16.03 -2.99 11.09
CA THR A 182 17.44 -2.88 11.52
C THR A 182 18.07 -1.60 10.96
N VAL A 183 18.74 -0.85 11.82
CA VAL A 183 19.49 0.37 11.49
C VAL A 183 20.84 0.33 12.20
N ARG A 184 21.96 0.22 11.48
CA ARG A 184 23.31 0.11 12.06
C ARG A 184 23.40 -0.88 13.25
N ASP A 185 22.89 -2.10 13.04
CA ASP A 185 22.85 -3.16 14.05
C ASP A 185 21.99 -2.84 15.31
N VAL A 186 21.13 -1.82 15.21
CA VAL A 186 20.05 -1.57 16.18
C VAL A 186 18.76 -2.12 15.59
N ASP A 187 18.19 -3.10 16.27
CA ASP A 187 16.90 -3.68 15.90
C ASP A 187 15.75 -2.93 16.57
N VAL A 188 14.82 -2.44 15.75
CA VAL A 188 13.67 -1.64 16.16
C VAL A 188 12.39 -2.43 15.82
N THR A 189 11.72 -2.94 16.84
CA THR A 189 10.48 -3.71 16.68
C THR A 189 9.30 -2.77 16.58
N VAL A 190 8.63 -2.76 15.43
CA VAL A 190 7.38 -2.02 15.21
C VAL A 190 6.21 -2.99 15.20
N SER A 191 5.12 -2.60 15.86
CA SER A 191 3.88 -3.40 15.89
C SER A 191 2.66 -2.51 15.78
N PHE A 192 1.70 -2.94 14.96
CA PHE A 192 0.38 -2.32 14.92
C PHE A 192 -0.50 -2.90 16.05
N PRO A 193 -1.21 -2.07 16.83
CA PRO A 193 -1.80 -2.49 18.12
C PRO A 193 -3.00 -3.44 17.97
N ASN A 194 -3.71 -3.38 16.84
CA ASN A 194 -4.96 -4.11 16.65
C ASN A 194 -4.75 -5.34 15.75
N PRO A 195 -5.42 -6.48 16.02
CA PRO A 195 -5.32 -7.66 15.18
C PRO A 195 -5.91 -7.41 13.78
N VAL A 196 -5.24 -7.94 12.76
CA VAL A 196 -5.63 -7.80 11.35
C VAL A 196 -5.50 -9.15 10.68
N PHE A 197 -6.41 -9.48 9.77
CA PHE A 197 -6.24 -10.66 8.91
C PHE A 197 -5.20 -10.33 7.83
N ILE A 198 -3.93 -10.61 8.09
CA ILE A 198 -2.80 -10.32 7.21
C ILE A 198 -2.90 -11.24 5.98
N THR A 199 -2.95 -10.64 4.80
CA THR A 199 -2.98 -11.35 3.51
C THR A 199 -1.60 -11.39 2.86
N ALA A 200 -0.81 -10.33 3.04
CA ALA A 200 0.53 -10.23 2.48
C ALA A 200 1.44 -9.28 3.27
N VAL A 201 2.74 -9.43 3.02
CA VAL A 201 3.79 -8.49 3.45
C VAL A 201 4.45 -7.87 2.21
N ASN A 202 4.96 -6.65 2.34
CA ASN A 202 5.67 -5.99 1.25
C ASN A 202 7.07 -6.59 1.09
N GLY A 203 7.17 -7.67 0.32
CA GLY A 203 8.42 -8.37 0.05
C GLY A 203 9.50 -7.49 -0.60
N ALA A 204 9.13 -6.41 -1.29
CA ALA A 204 10.08 -5.50 -1.93
C ALA A 204 11.01 -4.81 -0.91
N LEU A 205 10.54 -4.63 0.33
CA LEU A 205 11.32 -4.01 1.41
C LEU A 205 12.50 -4.85 1.90
N ARG A 206 12.54 -6.15 1.57
CA ARG A 206 13.74 -6.98 1.84
C ARG A 206 14.90 -6.63 0.90
N ALA A 207 14.58 -6.21 -0.33
CA ALA A 207 15.56 -5.86 -1.35
C ALA A 207 15.88 -4.36 -1.36
N ASP A 208 14.90 -3.51 -1.03
CA ASP A 208 15.03 -2.06 -1.03
C ASP A 208 14.32 -1.45 0.20
N PRO A 209 14.89 -1.61 1.41
CA PRO A 209 14.26 -1.11 2.63
C PRO A 209 14.22 0.42 2.70
N ALA A 210 15.07 1.11 1.93
CA ALA A 210 15.09 2.56 1.82
C ALA A 210 13.77 3.16 1.29
N ARG A 211 12.87 2.34 0.70
CA ARG A 211 11.50 2.74 0.36
C ARG A 211 10.69 3.26 1.55
N LEU A 212 10.93 2.74 2.76
CA LEU A 212 10.26 3.20 3.97
C LEU A 212 10.51 4.67 4.24
N ALA A 213 11.72 5.18 3.94
CA ALA A 213 12.06 6.59 4.08
C ALA A 213 11.64 7.43 2.87
N ARG A 214 11.76 6.89 1.64
CA ARG A 214 11.42 7.64 0.41
C ARG A 214 9.92 7.83 0.20
N ASP A 215 9.11 6.87 0.64
CA ASP A 215 7.66 6.87 0.39
C ASP A 215 6.88 6.15 1.51
N PRO A 216 6.94 6.66 2.76
CA PRO A 216 6.41 5.99 3.96
C PRO A 216 4.91 5.66 3.87
N TYR A 217 4.14 6.48 3.16
CA TYR A 217 2.70 6.34 3.01
C TYR A 217 2.25 5.75 1.66
N GLY A 218 3.19 5.49 0.76
CA GLY A 218 2.97 4.89 -0.56
C GLY A 218 3.60 3.50 -0.64
N LEU A 219 4.70 3.36 -1.39
CA LEU A 219 5.41 2.08 -1.58
C LEU A 219 6.11 1.53 -0.33
N GLY A 220 6.19 2.31 0.74
CA GLY A 220 6.75 1.94 2.03
C GLY A 220 5.80 1.18 2.96
N TRP A 221 4.60 0.78 2.53
CA TRP A 221 3.72 -0.06 3.35
C TRP A 221 4.42 -1.38 3.75
N LEU A 222 4.18 -1.88 4.96
CA LEU A 222 4.74 -3.12 5.50
C LEU A 222 3.79 -4.32 5.30
N PHE A 223 2.50 -4.14 5.63
CA PHE A 223 1.50 -5.21 5.62
C PHE A 223 0.27 -4.84 4.80
N GLU A 224 -0.31 -5.85 4.15
CA GLU A 224 -1.63 -5.81 3.52
C GLU A 224 -2.54 -6.78 4.28
N GLY A 225 -3.79 -6.40 4.49
CA GLY A 225 -4.78 -7.25 5.16
C GLY A 225 -6.21 -6.94 4.77
N ILE A 226 -7.15 -7.65 5.40
CA ILE A 226 -8.59 -7.46 5.19
C ILE A 226 -9.26 -7.08 6.52
N VAL A 227 -10.04 -6.01 6.47
CA VAL A 227 -10.95 -5.54 7.53
C VAL A 227 -12.35 -6.02 7.21
N ARG A 228 -12.83 -7.01 7.99
CA ARG A 228 -14.15 -7.61 7.74
C ARG A 228 -15.32 -6.80 8.30
N ASP A 229 -15.07 -5.86 9.22
CA ASP A 229 -16.13 -5.10 9.87
C ASP A 229 -15.82 -3.59 9.89
N ARG A 230 -16.53 -2.83 9.05
CA ARG A 230 -16.35 -1.38 8.89
C ARG A 230 -17.45 -0.57 9.58
N SER A 231 -18.64 -1.16 9.77
CA SER A 231 -19.76 -0.57 10.48
C SER A 231 -19.69 -0.93 11.96
N ALA A 232 -20.41 -0.18 12.81
CA ALA A 232 -20.47 -0.47 14.23
C ALA A 232 -20.83 -1.92 14.51
N VAL A 233 -19.88 -2.65 15.09
CA VAL A 233 -20.06 -4.04 15.45
C VAL A 233 -21.00 -4.10 16.66
N PRO A 234 -22.14 -4.81 16.58
CA PRO A 234 -22.89 -5.16 17.77
C PRO A 234 -22.02 -6.06 18.66
N ASN A 235 -21.98 -5.81 19.97
CA ASN A 235 -21.37 -6.67 20.99
C ASN A 235 -19.83 -6.57 21.17
N GLY A 236 -19.29 -5.37 21.36
CA GLY A 236 -18.02 -5.17 22.09
C GLY A 236 -16.76 -5.76 21.45
N THR A 237 -16.80 -6.12 20.17
CA THR A 237 -15.61 -6.56 19.42
C THR A 237 -14.78 -5.32 19.06
N PRO A 238 -13.47 -5.26 19.40
CA PRO A 238 -12.64 -4.10 19.10
C PRO A 238 -12.56 -3.84 17.59
N ARG A 239 -12.71 -2.57 17.18
CA ARG A 239 -12.47 -2.16 15.79
C ARG A 239 -10.98 -2.09 15.54
N ILE A 240 -10.59 -2.29 14.28
CA ILE A 240 -9.20 -2.07 13.85
C ILE A 240 -8.73 -0.62 14.08
N THR A 241 -9.65 0.32 14.20
CA THR A 241 -9.38 1.75 14.44
C THR A 241 -9.40 2.15 15.92
N ASP A 242 -9.68 1.24 16.84
CA ASP A 242 -9.73 1.57 18.26
C ASP A 242 -8.34 2.00 18.76
N GLY A 243 -8.29 3.09 19.53
CA GLY A 243 -7.04 3.69 19.99
C GLY A 243 -6.20 4.38 18.90
N LEU A 244 -6.70 4.49 17.66
CA LEU A 244 -6.01 5.20 16.59
C LEU A 244 -6.46 6.66 16.46
N LEU A 245 -5.54 7.50 16.00
CA LEU A 245 -5.73 8.92 15.78
C LEU A 245 -5.90 9.22 14.29
N ARG A 246 -6.71 10.23 13.95
CA ARG A 246 -6.88 10.72 12.59
C ARG A 246 -7.26 12.20 12.65
N GLY A 247 -7.15 12.92 11.54
CA GLY A 247 -7.57 14.31 11.53
C GLY A 247 -6.59 15.21 12.29
N GLU A 248 -7.12 16.31 12.81
CA GLU A 248 -6.41 17.23 13.70
C GLU A 248 -5.80 16.54 14.93
N ALA A 249 -6.43 15.48 15.44
CA ALA A 249 -5.89 14.72 16.58
C ALA A 249 -4.55 14.03 16.24
N ALA A 250 -4.42 13.49 15.02
CA ALA A 250 -3.16 12.91 14.55
C ALA A 250 -2.10 14.00 14.34
N THR A 251 -2.46 15.15 13.76
CA THR A 251 -1.54 16.29 13.61
C THR A 251 -1.03 16.79 14.96
N ALA A 252 -1.93 16.96 15.94
CA ALA A 252 -1.58 17.40 17.28
C ALA A 252 -0.68 16.39 18.02
N TRP A 253 -0.96 15.09 17.87
CA TRP A 253 -0.10 14.03 18.40
C TRP A 253 1.29 14.05 17.75
N MET A 254 1.38 14.14 16.42
CA MET A 254 2.65 14.17 15.71
C MET A 254 3.51 15.39 16.11
N ARG A 255 2.88 16.55 16.37
CA ARG A 255 3.57 17.73 16.92
C ARG A 255 4.13 17.47 18.32
N ARG A 256 3.36 16.81 19.19
CA ARG A 256 3.85 16.41 20.52
C ARG A 256 5.01 15.44 20.42
N GLU A 257 4.93 14.47 19.51
CA GLU A 257 6.03 13.52 19.34
C GLU A 257 7.29 14.21 18.79
N THR A 258 7.09 15.19 17.92
CA THR A 258 8.19 16.01 17.42
C THR A 258 8.91 16.78 18.54
N LEU A 259 8.16 17.31 19.52
CA LEU A 259 8.73 17.89 20.74
C LEU A 259 9.40 16.84 21.62
N ARG A 260 8.81 15.65 21.74
CA ARG A 260 9.36 14.54 22.51
C ARG A 260 10.71 14.07 21.95
N LEU A 261 10.83 13.97 20.63
CA LEU A 261 12.09 13.62 19.96
C LEU A 261 13.20 14.63 20.26
N ARG A 262 12.88 15.93 20.28
CA ARG A 262 13.84 16.99 20.63
C ARG A 262 14.37 16.80 22.05
N ALA A 263 13.47 16.63 23.02
CA ALA A 263 13.85 16.39 24.41
C ALA A 263 14.71 15.13 24.56
N LEU A 264 14.34 14.03 23.89
CA LEU A 264 15.13 12.79 23.89
C LEU A 264 16.51 12.96 23.24
N ALA A 265 16.60 13.77 22.18
CA ALA A 265 17.86 14.07 21.49
C ALA A 265 18.80 14.91 22.37
N GLU A 266 18.27 15.94 23.05
CA GLU A 266 19.00 16.77 24.00
C GLU A 266 19.55 15.93 25.16
N ASP A 267 18.68 15.10 25.74
CA ASP A 267 19.05 14.17 26.81
C ASP A 267 20.13 13.17 26.37
N ALA A 268 20.07 12.68 25.13
CA ALA A 268 21.10 11.81 24.56
C ALA A 268 22.42 12.57 24.34
N ALA A 269 22.36 13.80 23.82
CA ALA A 269 23.54 14.64 23.62
C ALA A 269 24.23 14.99 24.96
N GLU A 270 23.45 15.27 26.01
CA GLU A 270 23.96 15.50 27.37
C GLU A 270 24.65 14.24 27.92
N ARG A 271 24.06 13.04 27.75
CA ARG A 271 24.69 11.78 28.17
C ARG A 271 25.98 11.47 27.41
N ILE A 272 26.05 11.80 26.13
CA ILE A 272 27.22 11.54 25.29
C ILE A 272 28.35 12.53 25.58
N SER A 273 28.02 13.82 25.69
CA SER A 273 29.02 14.89 25.84
C SER A 273 29.34 15.26 27.28
N GLY A 274 28.48 14.89 28.24
CA GLY A 274 28.54 15.32 29.64
C GLY A 274 28.09 16.77 29.87
N VAL A 275 27.64 17.48 28.82
CA VAL A 275 27.25 18.89 28.88
C VAL A 275 25.85 19.06 28.30
N ARG A 276 24.99 19.78 29.03
CA ARG A 276 23.70 20.20 28.50
C ARG A 276 23.90 21.32 27.48
N LEU A 277 23.66 21.02 26.22
CA LEU A 277 23.70 22.01 25.13
C LEU A 277 22.46 22.91 25.21
N ALA A 278 22.59 24.16 24.76
CA ALA A 278 21.45 25.04 24.61
C ALA A 278 20.56 24.54 23.47
N ALA A 279 19.25 24.45 23.73
CA ALA A 279 18.26 24.11 22.71
C ALA A 279 18.16 25.25 21.69
N ASP A 280 18.36 24.96 20.41
CA ASP A 280 18.25 25.92 19.30
C ASP A 280 16.81 26.02 18.75
N GLY A 281 15.89 25.19 19.25
CA GLY A 281 14.52 25.12 18.77
C GLY A 281 14.38 24.47 17.39
N GLY A 282 15.43 23.83 16.88
CA GLY A 282 15.46 23.09 15.62
C GLY A 282 15.09 21.61 15.77
N LEU A 283 14.57 21.00 14.69
CA LEU A 283 14.36 19.56 14.69
C LEU A 283 15.70 18.85 14.69
N PRO A 284 15.84 17.69 15.36
CA PRO A 284 17.02 16.87 15.17
C PRO A 284 17.19 16.55 13.69
N GLU A 285 18.44 16.53 13.26
CA GLU A 285 18.83 16.11 11.92
C GLU A 285 18.15 14.78 11.57
N PRO A 286 17.70 14.59 10.32
CA PRO A 286 17.28 13.27 9.86
C PRO A 286 18.35 12.24 10.19
N ALA A 287 17.94 11.00 10.40
CA ALA A 287 18.84 9.91 10.76
C ALA A 287 19.49 9.98 12.14
N LEU A 288 18.86 10.63 13.11
CA LEU A 288 19.33 10.70 14.50
C LEU A 288 19.76 9.33 15.06
N VAL A 289 18.96 8.27 14.88
CA VAL A 289 19.31 6.92 15.39
C VAL A 289 20.62 6.41 14.80
N ARG A 290 20.94 6.77 13.56
CA ARG A 290 22.20 6.37 12.91
C ARG A 290 23.41 7.16 13.37
N THR A 291 23.24 8.38 13.86
CA THR A 291 24.36 9.24 14.30
C THR A 291 24.75 8.97 15.75
N LEU A 292 23.83 8.42 16.55
CA LEU A 292 24.06 8.10 17.95
C LEU A 292 24.94 6.85 18.14
N PRO A 293 25.69 6.77 19.26
CA PRO A 293 26.30 5.52 19.72
C PRO A 293 25.23 4.43 19.93
N HIS A 294 25.60 3.17 19.71
CA HIS A 294 24.67 2.03 19.70
C HIS A 294 23.74 1.97 20.92
N ALA A 295 24.27 2.16 22.13
CA ALA A 295 23.48 2.13 23.36
C ALA A 295 22.41 3.25 23.43
N GLU A 296 22.76 4.46 22.98
CA GLU A 296 21.81 5.59 22.93
C GLU A 296 20.82 5.45 21.78
N ALA A 297 21.26 4.92 20.64
CA ALA A 297 20.39 4.60 19.51
C ALA A 297 19.31 3.57 19.90
N LEU A 298 19.70 2.50 20.61
CA LEU A 298 18.77 1.50 21.14
C LEU A 298 17.80 2.10 22.16
N ARG A 299 18.31 2.89 23.12
CA ARG A 299 17.50 3.55 24.14
C ARG A 299 16.47 4.50 23.53
N LEU A 300 16.91 5.37 22.61
CA LEU A 300 16.04 6.33 21.94
C LEU A 300 14.96 5.61 21.12
N SER A 301 15.32 4.56 20.38
CA SER A 301 14.35 3.76 19.62
C SER A 301 13.29 3.11 20.52
N HIS A 302 13.68 2.57 21.67
CA HIS A 302 12.77 2.00 22.65
C HIS A 302 11.82 3.05 23.23
N LEU A 303 12.35 4.21 23.63
CA LEU A 303 11.54 5.30 24.21
C LEU A 303 10.54 5.85 23.19
N LEU A 304 10.94 6.01 21.93
CA LEU A 304 10.07 6.48 20.86
C LEU A 304 8.86 5.57 20.59
N LEU A 305 9.02 4.26 20.75
CA LEU A 305 7.95 3.30 20.50
C LEU A 305 7.14 2.95 21.76
N SER A 306 7.57 3.43 22.92
CA SER A 306 6.82 3.30 24.17
C SER A 306 5.88 4.50 24.34
N PRO A 307 4.63 4.30 24.79
CA PRO A 307 3.76 5.41 25.13
C PRO A 307 4.42 6.26 26.23
N PRO A 308 4.18 7.59 26.24
CA PRO A 308 4.68 8.44 27.30
C PRO A 308 4.06 8.00 28.65
N PRO A 309 4.81 8.05 29.76
CA PRO A 309 4.38 7.54 31.06
C PRO A 309 3.10 8.19 31.62
N ASP A 310 2.67 9.33 31.09
CA ASP A 310 1.45 10.03 31.52
C ASP A 310 0.16 9.55 30.83
N GLU A 311 0.23 8.75 29.75
CA GLU A 311 -0.95 8.22 29.05
C GLU A 311 -1.53 6.93 29.68
N GLU A 312 -0.81 6.28 30.60
CA GLU A 312 -1.33 5.09 31.34
C GLU A 312 -2.49 5.43 32.30
N ARG A 313 -2.78 6.72 32.55
CA ARG A 313 -3.84 7.15 33.48
C ARG A 313 -5.22 7.38 32.87
N TYR A 314 -5.37 7.23 31.55
CA TYR A 314 -6.62 7.50 30.85
C TYR A 314 -7.15 6.33 29.98
N SER A 315 -6.67 5.10 30.23
CA SER A 315 -7.28 3.87 29.70
C SER A 315 -8.25 3.24 30.69
#